data_AF-A0A957H7Q8-F1
#
_entry.id   AF-A0A957H7Q8-F1
#
_cell.length_a   1.000
_cell.length_b   1.000
_cell.length_c   1.000
_cell.angle_alpha   90.00
_cell.angle_beta   90.00
_cell.angle_gamma   90.00
#
_symmetry.space_group_name_H-M   'P 1'
#
loop_
_entity.id
_entity.type
_entity.pdbx_description
1 polymer ?
#
loop_
_entity_poly.entity_id
_entity_poly.type
_entity_poly.pdbx_seq_one_letter_code
_entity_poly.pdbx_strand_id
1 'polypeptide(L)'
;RRFLSFDDLRLPGRKRNEPETVVEELEEHDELWQAIDRLPDDRRNLLLYKFGNHLSNIEIGDLLGKSEGAIKSLYFRTLAALRKDLQSMEQRAAVEIEESHEDND
;
A
#
# COMPACT_ATOMS: atom_id res chain seq x y z
N ARG A 1 12.79 38.53 -23.24
CA ARG A 1 12.24 37.30 -22.64
C ARG A 1 13.24 36.19 -22.91
N ARG A 2 13.97 35.73 -21.88
CA ARG A 2 14.96 34.64 -22.01
C ARG A 2 14.31 33.40 -21.40
N PHE A 3 14.10 32.36 -22.19
CA PHE A 3 13.58 31.09 -21.70
C PHE A 3 14.71 30.39 -20.95
N LEU A 4 14.47 30.04 -19.69
CA LEU A 4 15.30 29.10 -18.96
C LEU A 4 14.97 27.71 -19.49
N SER A 5 15.99 26.98 -19.96
CA SER A 5 15.84 25.57 -20.30
C SER A 5 15.62 24.78 -19.01
N PHE A 6 14.78 23.75 -19.07
CA PHE A 6 14.48 22.88 -17.92
C PHE A 6 15.70 22.12 -17.37
N ASP A 7 16.79 22.07 -18.15
CA ASP A 7 18.04 21.40 -17.76
C ASP A 7 18.85 22.14 -16.69
N ASP A 8 18.61 23.44 -16.47
CA ASP A 8 19.41 24.24 -15.52
C ASP A 8 18.87 24.22 -14.08
N LEU A 9 17.76 23.52 -13.81
CA LEU A 9 17.23 23.30 -12.47
C LEU A 9 17.85 22.06 -11.80
N ARG A 10 19.15 21.86 -11.93
CA ARG A 10 19.87 20.84 -11.14
C ARG A 10 20.17 21.39 -9.75
N LEU A 11 19.16 21.35 -8.88
CA LEU A 11 19.30 21.60 -7.45
C LEU A 11 20.32 20.61 -6.86
N PRO A 12 21.47 21.06 -6.31
CA PRO A 12 22.38 20.15 -5.62
C PRO A 12 21.77 19.85 -4.25
N GLY A 13 21.41 18.59 -3.99
CA GLY A 13 21.08 18.16 -2.62
C GLY A 13 19.91 17.20 -2.43
N ARG A 14 19.31 16.63 -3.48
CA ARG A 14 18.44 15.46 -3.32
C ARG A 14 19.06 14.32 -4.11
N LYS A 15 19.49 13.25 -3.43
CA LYS A 15 19.68 11.95 -4.06
C LYS A 15 18.37 11.61 -4.76
N ARG A 16 18.28 11.97 -6.04
CA ARG A 16 17.09 11.78 -6.86
C ARG A 16 17.24 10.38 -7.42
N ASN A 17 16.54 9.45 -6.77
CA ASN A 17 15.96 8.25 -7.34
C ASN A 17 16.89 7.48 -8.28
N GLU A 18 17.69 6.58 -7.71
CA GLU A 18 18.30 5.52 -8.50
C GLU A 18 17.17 4.64 -9.07
N PRO A 19 17.29 4.13 -10.32
CA PRO A 19 16.23 3.35 -10.96
C PRO A 19 15.77 2.16 -10.10
N GLU A 20 16.70 1.54 -9.38
CA GLU A 20 16.45 0.41 -8.47
C GLU A 20 15.48 0.80 -7.35
N THR A 21 15.67 1.94 -6.70
CA THR A 21 14.77 2.42 -5.62
C THR A 21 13.36 2.74 -6.12
N VAL A 22 13.21 3.21 -7.37
CA VAL A 22 11.89 3.48 -7.94
C VAL A 22 11.15 2.19 -8.28
N VAL A 23 11.87 1.15 -8.70
CA VAL A 23 11.28 -0.17 -8.98
C VAL A 23 10.82 -0.82 -7.68
N GLU A 24 11.64 -0.81 -6.63
CA GLU A 24 11.28 -1.33 -5.30
C GLU A 24 10.03 -0.62 -4.75
N GLU A 25 9.95 0.71 -4.81
CA GLU A 25 8.77 1.46 -4.35
C GLU A 25 7.52 1.10 -5.16
N LEU A 26 7.63 0.92 -6.48
CA LEU A 26 6.50 0.54 -7.33
C LEU A 26 6.01 -0.89 -7.06
N GLU A 27 6.93 -1.81 -6.80
CA GLU A 27 6.63 -3.21 -6.45
C GLU A 27 5.91 -3.30 -5.10
N GLU A 28 6.43 -2.63 -4.05
CA GLU A 28 5.78 -2.55 -2.74
C GLU A 28 4.36 -1.96 -2.83
N HIS A 29 4.18 -0.94 -3.68
CA HIS A 29 2.88 -0.33 -3.91
C HIS A 29 1.89 -1.31 -4.58
N ASP A 30 2.33 -2.11 -5.55
CA ASP A 30 1.47 -3.07 -6.24
C ASP A 30 1.01 -4.20 -5.30
N GLU A 31 1.91 -4.71 -4.47
CA GLU A 31 1.58 -5.77 -3.50
C GLU A 31 0.51 -5.33 -2.49
N LEU A 32 0.64 -4.10 -1.97
CA LEU A 32 -0.36 -3.52 -1.08
C LEU A 32 -1.72 -3.36 -1.76
N TRP A 33 -1.75 -2.93 -3.02
CA TRP A 33 -3.00 -2.80 -3.77
C TRP A 33 -3.65 -4.16 -4.01
N GLN A 34 -2.87 -5.18 -4.39
CA GLN A 34 -3.38 -6.54 -4.54
C GLN A 34 -3.95 -7.09 -3.21
N ALA A 35 -3.28 -6.82 -2.08
CA ALA A 35 -3.76 -7.22 -0.76
C ALA A 35 -5.07 -6.51 -0.37
N ILE A 36 -5.18 -5.21 -0.70
CA ILE A 36 -6.41 -4.44 -0.50
C ILE A 36 -7.53 -4.96 -1.42
N ASP A 37 -7.23 -5.36 -2.66
CA ASP A 37 -8.18 -5.96 -3.63
C ASP A 37 -8.77 -7.30 -3.19
N ARG A 38 -8.04 -8.06 -2.39
CA ARG A 38 -8.54 -9.32 -1.81
C ARG A 38 -9.42 -9.13 -0.56
N LEU A 39 -9.48 -7.93 0.00
CA LEU A 39 -10.33 -7.68 1.18
C LEU A 39 -11.82 -7.70 0.79
N PRO A 40 -12.70 -8.19 1.69
CA PRO A 40 -14.14 -7.98 1.56
C PRO A 40 -14.50 -6.50 1.41
N ASP A 41 -15.55 -6.21 0.63
CA ASP A 41 -15.98 -4.85 0.29
C ASP A 41 -16.13 -3.93 1.50
N ASP A 42 -16.74 -4.41 2.58
CA ASP A 42 -16.91 -3.64 3.83
C ASP A 42 -15.57 -3.13 4.39
N ARG A 43 -14.50 -3.92 4.24
CA ARG A 43 -13.16 -3.58 4.71
C ARG A 43 -12.46 -2.63 3.74
N ARG A 44 -12.63 -2.81 2.42
CA ARG A 44 -12.14 -1.86 1.40
C ARG A 44 -12.78 -0.49 1.59
N ASN A 45 -14.11 -0.45 1.74
CA ASN A 45 -14.87 0.77 1.97
C ASN A 45 -14.44 1.47 3.26
N LEU A 46 -14.24 0.71 4.34
CA LEU A 46 -13.69 1.26 5.58
C LEU A 46 -12.34 1.97 5.37
N LEU A 47 -11.42 1.35 4.61
CA LEU A 47 -10.12 1.95 4.31
C LEU A 47 -10.26 3.19 3.42
N LEU A 48 -11.12 3.13 2.40
CA LEU A 48 -11.41 4.27 1.53
C LEU A 48 -11.94 5.47 2.33
N TYR A 49 -12.91 5.25 3.21
CA TYR A 49 -13.43 6.33 4.05
C TYR A 49 -12.37 6.86 5.03
N LYS A 50 -11.56 5.96 5.61
CA LYS A 50 -10.56 6.33 6.61
C LYS A 50 -9.38 7.11 6.03
N PHE A 51 -8.88 6.68 4.87
CA PHE A 51 -7.64 7.18 4.29
C PHE A 51 -7.85 8.02 3.03
N GLY A 52 -8.87 7.74 2.23
CA GLY A 52 -9.23 8.55 1.07
C GLY A 52 -10.06 9.78 1.43
N ASN A 53 -11.03 9.63 2.33
CA ASN A 53 -11.90 10.73 2.75
C ASN A 53 -11.55 11.34 4.12
N HIS A 54 -10.60 10.74 4.84
CA HIS A 54 -10.17 11.17 6.19
C HIS A 54 -11.27 11.24 7.25
N LEU A 55 -12.29 10.38 7.13
CA LEU A 55 -13.39 10.34 8.10
C LEU A 55 -12.93 9.79 9.46
N SER A 56 -13.52 10.32 10.53
CA SER A 56 -13.40 9.78 11.88
C SER A 56 -14.16 8.46 12.02
N ASN A 57 -13.86 7.70 13.08
CA ASN A 57 -14.55 6.42 13.31
C ASN A 57 -16.04 6.61 13.65
N ILE A 58 -16.41 7.78 14.16
CA ILE A 58 -17.79 8.15 14.45
C ILE A 58 -18.52 8.38 13.12
N GLU A 59 -17.98 9.23 12.24
CA GLU A 59 -18.58 9.53 10.92
C GLU A 59 -18.72 8.28 10.05
N ILE A 60 -17.72 7.39 10.07
CA ILE A 60 -17.79 6.09 9.39
C ILE A 60 -18.88 5.21 10.01
N GLY A 61 -19.02 5.25 11.35
CA GLY A 61 -20.07 4.53 12.07
C GLY A 61 -21.46 4.99 11.65
N ASP A 62 -21.67 6.31 11.60
CA ASP A 62 -22.93 6.92 11.17
C ASP A 62 -23.25 6.56 9.71
N LEU A 63 -22.26 6.59 8.81
CA LEU A 63 -22.42 6.22 7.40
C LEU A 63 -22.79 4.73 7.21
N LEU A 64 -22.19 3.84 8.02
CA LEU A 64 -22.37 2.39 7.91
C LEU A 64 -23.47 1.83 8.83
N GLY A 65 -24.15 2.67 9.62
CA GLY A 65 -25.13 2.23 10.62
C GLY A 65 -24.52 1.34 11.70
N LYS A 66 -23.29 1.65 12.14
CA LYS A 66 -22.53 0.88 13.14
C LYS A 66 -22.05 1.80 14.26
N SER A 67 -21.85 1.25 15.46
CA SER A 67 -21.24 2.01 16.55
C SER A 67 -19.75 2.30 16.29
N GLU A 68 -19.23 3.37 16.87
CA GLU A 68 -17.80 3.70 16.79
C GLU A 68 -16.91 2.52 17.25
N GLY A 69 -17.34 1.80 18.30
CA GLY A 69 -16.65 0.60 18.79
C GLY A 69 -16.63 -0.52 17.75
N ALA A 70 -17.73 -0.75 17.06
CA ALA A 70 -17.78 -1.74 15.97
C ALA A 70 -16.86 -1.35 14.80
N ILE A 71 -16.77 -0.06 14.46
CA ILE A 71 -15.82 0.44 13.46
C ILE A 71 -14.37 0.24 13.91
N LYS A 72 -14.04 0.55 15.17
CA LYS A 72 -12.71 0.27 15.73
C LYS A 72 -12.36 -1.21 15.61
N SER A 73 -13.24 -2.10 16.05
CA SER A 73 -13.01 -3.55 15.95
C SER A 73 -12.92 -4.05 14.50
N LEU A 74 -13.69 -3.48 13.57
CA LEU A 74 -13.56 -3.81 12.14
C LEU A 74 -12.21 -3.34 11.61
N TYR A 75 -11.81 -2.10 11.91
CA TYR A 75 -10.53 -1.51 11.51
C TYR A 75 -9.33 -2.34 11.96
N PHE A 76 -9.24 -2.69 13.25
CA PHE A 76 -8.14 -3.50 13.76
C PHE A 76 -8.06 -4.87 13.08
N ARG A 77 -9.21 -5.53 12.85
CA ARG A 77 -9.25 -6.82 12.15
C ARG A 77 -8.88 -6.69 10.67
N THR A 78 -9.23 -5.58 10.02
CA THR A 78 -8.82 -5.28 8.65
C THR A 78 -7.31 -5.14 8.55
N LEU A 79 -6.69 -4.35 9.42
CA LEU A 79 -5.23 -4.18 9.42
C LEU A 79 -4.48 -5.47 9.75
N ALA A 80 -4.99 -6.27 10.69
CA ALA A 80 -4.41 -7.58 11.00
C ALA A 80 -4.48 -8.54 9.81
N ALA A 81 -5.58 -8.52 9.06
CA ALA A 81 -5.73 -9.33 7.85
C ALA A 81 -4.76 -8.88 6.75
N LEU A 82 -4.64 -7.57 6.50
CA LEU A 82 -3.70 -7.03 5.51
C LEU A 82 -2.25 -7.40 5.84
N ARG A 83 -1.83 -7.21 7.10
CA ARG A 83 -0.48 -7.58 7.53
C ARG A 83 -0.19 -9.06 7.27
N LYS A 84 -1.13 -9.93 7.63
CA LYS A 84 -0.98 -11.38 7.42
C LYS A 84 -0.88 -11.73 5.93
N ASP A 85 -1.66 -11.07 5.09
CA ASP A 85 -1.67 -11.31 3.65
C ASP A 85 -0.32 -10.89 3.03
N LEU A 86 0.17 -9.69 3.34
CA LEU A 86 1.47 -9.20 2.88
C LEU A 86 2.61 -10.12 3.31
N GLN A 87 2.65 -10.54 4.58
CA GLN A 87 3.65 -11.49 5.06
C GLN A 87 3.59 -12.84 4.32
N SER A 88 2.40 -13.26 3.89
CA SER A 88 2.25 -14.50 3.12
C SER A 88 2.71 -14.33 1.67
N MET A 89 2.61 -13.13 1.11
CA MET A 89 3.11 -12.81 -0.24
C MET A 89 4.64 -12.77 -0.25
N GLU A 90 5.25 -12.07 0.71
CA GLU A 90 6.72 -12.03 0.89
C GLU A 90 7.30 -13.45 1.00
N GLN A 91 6.65 -14.34 1.75
CA GLN A 91 7.06 -15.73 1.88
C GLN A 91 6.96 -16.52 0.56
N ARG A 92 5.96 -16.25 -0.28
CA ARG A 92 5.82 -16.91 -1.58
C ARG A 92 6.87 -16.43 -2.58
N ALA A 93 7.11 -15.12 -2.62
CA ALA A 93 8.15 -14.54 -3.44
C ALA A 93 9.54 -15.12 -3.09
N ALA A 94 9.83 -15.31 -1.79
CA ALA A 94 11.07 -15.94 -1.34
C ALA A 94 11.22 -17.40 -1.83
N VAL A 95 10.14 -18.20 -1.80
CA VAL A 95 10.16 -19.60 -2.30
C VAL A 95 10.36 -19.67 -3.81
N GLU A 96 9.68 -18.80 -4.57
CA GLU A 96 9.83 -18.74 -6.05
C GLU A 96 11.26 -18.38 -6.47
N ILE A 97 11.93 -17.51 -5.71
CA ILE A 97 13.34 -17.18 -5.93
C ILE A 97 14.24 -18.39 -5.67
N GLU A 98 14.02 -19.13 -4.59
CA GLU A 98 14.81 -20.34 -4.27
C GLU A 98 14.62 -21.45 -5.30
N GLU A 99 13.39 -21.74 -5.72
CA GLU A 99 13.09 -22.78 -6.73
C GLU A 99 13.70 -22.44 -8.11
N SER A 100 13.69 -21.16 -8.50
CA SER A 100 14.29 -20.72 -9.77
C SER A 100 15.83 -20.81 -9.82
N HIS A 101 16.49 -20.87 -8.66
CA HIS A 101 17.95 -21.05 -8.57
C HIS A 101 18.36 -22.53 -8.59
N GLU A 102 17.50 -23.46 -8.13
CA GLU A 102 17.79 -24.90 -8.14
C GLU A 102 17.63 -25.55 -9.54
N ASP A 103 16.75 -25.02 -10.39
CA ASP A 103 16.52 -25.55 -11.76
C ASP A 103 17.58 -25.12 -12.79
N ASN A 104 18.55 -24.28 -12.41
CA ASN A 104 19.55 -23.69 -13.30
C ASN A 104 21.00 -24.18 -13.04
N ASP A 105 21.17 -25.17 -12.16
CA ASP A 105 22.44 -25.84 -11.81
C ASP A 105 22.39 -27.34 -12.20
#